data_AF-A0A0D7AFC8-F1
#
_entry.id   AF-A0A0D7AFC8-F1
#
_cell.length_a   1.000
_cell.length_b   1.000
_cell.length_c   1.000
_cell.angle_alpha   90.00
_cell.angle_beta   90.00
_cell.angle_gamma   90.00
#
_symmetry.space_group_name_H-M   'P 1'
#
loop_
_entity.id
_entity.type
_entity.pdbx_description
1 polymer ?
#
loop_
_entity_poly.entity_id
_entity_poly.type
_entity_poly.pdbx_seq_one_letter_code
_entity_poly.pdbx_strand_id
1 'polypeptide(L)'
;MAESTQPSACPVLTGENNFTIWKIRIKAKLASAKVAGIAYGIDTRESITAAVAAATAASISTVGLSTIQPTDSWDIRDQKAHGIIVEHLSDSLVMALVIENHMKWDGIVGESLTDHITRIRSLGSQLRSMTKSVDDEFAAFLLLHSLPSEEPWSTLRTSILNSIPANSKLTFTDAETRIMLQASSTSSSSPAPASKARKLRVTKHCEVHGDCGHSTEDCNALKAAKSARSAGKAAKAKVKVGSSDSDSDSDI
;
A
#
# COMPACT_ATOMS: atom_id res chain seq x y z
N MET A 1 27.38 52.45 -17.01
CA MET A 1 26.40 51.71 -16.19
C MET A 1 26.47 50.26 -16.62
N ALA A 2 26.92 49.37 -15.74
CA ALA A 2 26.97 47.94 -16.02
C ALA A 2 25.65 47.33 -15.55
N GLU A 3 24.74 47.10 -16.50
CA GLU A 3 23.53 46.31 -16.30
C GLU A 3 23.97 44.93 -15.80
N SER A 4 23.75 44.68 -14.52
CA SER A 4 24.03 43.37 -13.92
C SER A 4 22.91 42.44 -14.34
N THR A 5 23.05 41.80 -15.50
CA THR A 5 22.19 40.71 -15.95
C THR A 5 22.23 39.60 -14.91
N GLN A 6 21.27 39.59 -13.99
CA GLN A 6 21.09 38.47 -13.08
C GLN A 6 20.79 37.23 -13.94
N PRO A 7 21.54 36.12 -13.78
CA PRO A 7 21.18 34.88 -14.43
C PRO A 7 19.79 34.48 -13.95
N SER A 8 18.84 34.37 -14.88
CA SER A 8 17.45 34.03 -14.56
C SER A 8 17.40 32.71 -13.80
N ALA A 9 17.22 32.77 -12.48
CA ALA A 9 17.18 31.59 -11.64
C ALA A 9 16.09 30.63 -12.12
N CYS A 10 16.37 29.33 -12.14
CA CYS A 10 15.33 28.35 -12.42
C CYS A 10 14.29 28.43 -11.28
N PRO A 11 13.02 28.73 -11.57
CA PRO A 11 12.00 28.80 -10.53
C PRO A 11 11.77 27.40 -9.96
N VAL A 12 11.24 27.35 -8.74
CA VAL A 12 10.76 26.11 -8.13
C VAL A 12 9.35 25.83 -8.67
N LEU A 13 9.08 24.60 -9.13
CA LEU A 13 7.75 24.19 -9.57
C LEU A 13 6.83 24.10 -8.36
N THR A 14 5.77 24.89 -8.36
CA THR A 14 4.77 24.93 -7.28
C THR A 14 3.42 24.38 -7.72
N GLY A 15 3.16 24.39 -9.03
CA GLY A 15 1.93 23.86 -9.61
C GLY A 15 1.84 24.13 -11.11
N GLU A 16 0.64 23.97 -11.67
CA GLU A 16 0.40 24.13 -13.11
C GLU A 16 0.63 25.57 -13.59
N ASN A 17 0.36 26.54 -12.72
CA ASN A 17 0.47 27.97 -12.99
C ASN A 17 1.87 28.42 -13.41
N ASN A 18 2.92 27.72 -12.97
CA ASN A 18 4.31 28.03 -13.33
C ASN A 18 5.00 26.92 -14.12
N PHE A 19 4.27 25.87 -14.53
CA PHE A 19 4.82 24.71 -15.23
C PHE A 19 5.50 25.07 -16.56
N THR A 20 4.89 25.92 -17.38
CA THR A 20 5.45 26.27 -18.70
C THR A 20 6.80 26.97 -18.59
N ILE A 21 6.93 27.92 -17.67
CA ILE A 21 8.17 28.67 -17.45
C ILE A 21 9.21 27.77 -16.78
N TRP A 22 8.78 26.97 -15.79
CA TRP A 22 9.63 25.99 -15.14
C TRP A 22 10.22 25.00 -16.15
N LYS A 23 9.37 24.44 -17.01
CA LYS A 23 9.75 23.48 -18.05
C LYS A 23 10.84 24.05 -18.94
N ILE A 24 10.69 25.28 -19.44
CA ILE A 24 11.69 25.92 -20.30
C ILE A 24 13.03 26.07 -19.57
N ARG A 25 13.01 26.54 -18.32
CA ARG A 25 14.22 26.81 -17.54
C ARG A 25 14.93 25.52 -17.08
N ILE A 26 14.17 24.50 -16.66
CA ILE A 26 14.75 23.20 -16.30
C ILE A 26 15.35 22.50 -17.52
N LYS A 27 14.74 22.62 -18.71
CA LYS A 27 15.37 22.13 -19.97
C LYS A 27 16.75 22.77 -20.18
N ALA A 28 16.84 24.09 -20.03
CA ALA A 28 18.08 24.81 -20.21
C ALA A 28 19.15 24.42 -19.17
N LYS A 29 18.75 24.21 -17.90
CA LYS A 29 19.65 23.77 -16.82
C LYS A 29 20.14 22.33 -17.02
N LEU A 30 19.29 21.42 -17.49
CA LEU A 30 19.70 20.05 -17.83
C LEU A 30 20.65 20.02 -19.03
N ALA A 31 20.42 20.89 -20.03
CA ALA A 31 21.29 21.01 -21.19
C ALA A 31 22.68 21.56 -20.81
N SER A 32 22.74 22.61 -19.96
CA SER A 32 24.01 23.16 -19.49
C SER A 32 24.80 22.17 -18.62
N ALA A 33 24.10 21.31 -17.87
CA ALA A 33 24.71 20.23 -17.10
C ALA A 33 25.11 18.99 -17.93
N LYS A 34 24.84 18.98 -19.25
CA LYS A 34 25.07 17.86 -20.19
C LYS A 34 24.33 16.57 -19.82
N VAL A 35 23.17 16.69 -19.17
CA VAL A 35 22.33 15.55 -18.72
C VAL A 35 20.92 15.56 -19.33
N ALA A 36 20.66 16.49 -20.26
CA ALA A 36 19.36 16.57 -20.93
C ALA A 36 19.02 15.27 -21.69
N GLY A 37 19.97 14.67 -22.40
CA GLY A 37 19.72 13.43 -23.14
C GLY A 37 19.32 12.27 -22.22
N ILE A 38 19.87 12.20 -21.00
CA ILE A 38 19.49 11.23 -19.97
C ILE A 38 18.05 11.52 -19.48
N ALA A 39 17.76 12.77 -19.11
CA ALA A 39 16.46 13.17 -18.59
C ALA A 39 15.29 12.98 -19.58
N TYR A 40 15.57 13.03 -20.89
CA TYR A 40 14.58 12.81 -21.95
C TYR A 40 14.60 11.39 -22.53
N GLY A 41 15.45 10.49 -22.00
CA GLY A 41 15.55 9.10 -22.47
C GLY A 41 16.18 8.95 -23.86
N ILE A 42 16.85 9.99 -24.36
CA ILE A 42 17.62 9.95 -25.63
C ILE A 42 18.92 9.16 -25.41
N ASP A 43 19.55 9.35 -24.25
CA ASP A 43 20.78 8.67 -23.85
C ASP A 43 20.43 7.49 -22.92
N THR A 44 20.29 6.29 -23.50
CA THR A 44 20.04 5.08 -22.70
C THR A 44 21.31 4.58 -22.00
N ARG A 45 21.13 3.73 -20.99
CA ARG A 45 22.22 3.08 -20.27
C ARG A 45 23.14 2.33 -21.22
N GLU A 46 22.59 1.63 -22.20
CA GLU A 46 23.35 0.85 -23.19
C GLU A 46 24.17 1.75 -24.11
N SER A 47 23.56 2.82 -24.64
CA SER A 47 24.23 3.77 -25.54
C SER A 47 25.43 4.43 -24.86
N ILE A 48 25.24 4.87 -23.62
CA ILE A 48 26.27 5.55 -22.84
C ILE A 48 27.38 4.57 -22.40
N THR A 49 27.00 3.37 -21.98
CA THR A 49 27.97 2.32 -21.61
C THR A 49 28.83 1.92 -22.81
N ALA A 50 28.23 1.76 -23.99
CA ALA A 50 28.95 1.47 -25.23
C ALA A 50 29.89 2.62 -25.64
N ALA A 51 29.45 3.88 -25.52
CA ALA A 51 30.28 5.05 -25.81
C ALA A 51 31.47 5.18 -24.85
N VAL A 52 31.28 4.92 -23.55
CA VAL A 52 32.36 4.90 -22.54
C VAL A 52 33.34 3.77 -22.83
N ALA A 53 32.86 2.57 -23.18
CA ALA A 53 33.72 1.44 -23.54
C ALA A 53 34.56 1.75 -24.81
N ALA A 54 33.95 2.35 -25.83
CA ALA A 54 34.63 2.79 -27.04
C ALA A 54 35.66 3.90 -26.76
N ALA A 55 35.34 4.87 -25.90
CA ALA A 55 36.25 5.93 -25.49
C ALA A 55 37.42 5.38 -24.65
N THR A 56 37.17 4.39 -23.79
CA THR A 56 38.21 3.72 -22.99
C THR A 56 39.16 2.93 -23.88
N ALA A 57 38.64 2.23 -24.91
CA ALA A 57 39.45 1.53 -25.90
C ALA A 57 40.26 2.50 -26.79
N ALA A 58 39.69 3.65 -27.16
CA ALA A 58 40.38 4.68 -27.95
C ALA A 58 41.46 5.44 -27.15
N SER A 59 41.27 5.60 -25.83
CA SER A 59 42.22 6.29 -24.95
C SER A 59 43.57 5.57 -24.78
N ILE A 60 43.68 4.32 -25.24
CA ILE A 60 44.94 3.55 -25.22
C ILE A 60 45.88 3.96 -26.38
N SER A 61 45.39 4.69 -27.40
CA SER A 61 46.19 4.98 -28.61
C SER A 61 46.46 6.45 -28.94
N THR A 62 45.82 7.45 -28.34
CA THR A 62 46.11 8.86 -28.72
C THR A 62 45.75 9.88 -27.64
N VAL A 63 46.72 10.72 -27.27
CA VAL A 63 46.54 11.92 -26.46
C VAL A 63 45.79 12.96 -27.29
N GLY A 64 44.53 13.22 -26.94
CA GLY A 64 43.83 14.45 -27.31
C GLY A 64 42.57 14.27 -28.13
N LEU A 65 41.42 14.06 -27.46
CA LEU A 65 40.14 14.71 -27.77
C LEU A 65 39.15 14.50 -26.59
N SER A 66 38.69 15.58 -25.96
CA SER A 66 37.67 15.56 -24.89
C SER A 66 36.35 14.93 -25.40
N THR A 67 35.61 14.13 -24.63
CA THR A 67 34.44 14.64 -23.86
C THR A 67 33.78 13.61 -22.91
N ILE A 68 34.27 12.37 -22.76
CA ILE A 68 33.66 11.42 -21.81
C ILE A 68 34.76 10.79 -20.96
N GLN A 69 34.79 11.13 -19.68
CA GLN A 69 35.73 10.51 -18.74
C GLN A 69 35.21 9.11 -18.38
N PRO A 70 36.09 8.14 -18.05
CA PRO A 70 35.70 6.84 -17.50
C PRO A 70 34.86 6.93 -16.22
N THR A 71 34.84 8.11 -15.58
CA THR A 71 34.02 8.47 -14.42
C THR A 71 32.63 9.00 -14.78
N ASP A 72 32.27 9.17 -16.06
CA ASP A 72 30.95 9.60 -16.52
C ASP A 72 30.02 8.41 -16.77
N SER A 73 29.86 7.51 -15.78
CA SER A 73 28.90 6.41 -15.90
C SER A 73 27.48 6.95 -16.11
N TRP A 74 26.64 6.16 -16.77
CA TRP A 74 25.23 6.52 -16.96
C TRP A 74 24.57 6.85 -15.61
N ASP A 75 24.85 6.05 -14.58
CA ASP A 75 24.29 6.22 -13.23
C ASP A 75 24.67 7.57 -12.61
N ILE A 76 25.88 8.09 -12.84
CA ILE A 76 26.31 9.40 -12.33
C ILE A 76 25.55 10.55 -13.02
N ARG A 77 25.33 10.43 -14.33
CA ARG A 77 24.60 11.44 -15.10
C ARG A 77 23.10 11.41 -14.81
N ASP A 78 22.56 10.22 -14.59
CA ASP A 78 21.17 10.00 -14.17
C ASP A 78 20.93 10.59 -12.78
N GLN A 79 21.77 10.26 -11.79
CA GLN A 79 21.69 10.84 -10.44
C GLN A 79 21.79 12.37 -10.47
N LYS A 80 22.64 12.92 -11.34
CA LYS A 80 22.77 14.38 -11.53
C LYS A 80 21.53 15.00 -12.16
N ALA A 81 20.94 14.36 -13.18
CA ALA A 81 19.68 14.80 -13.78
C ALA A 81 18.54 14.80 -12.75
N HIS A 82 18.43 13.71 -11.99
CA HIS A 82 17.46 13.56 -10.92
C HIS A 82 17.62 14.65 -9.86
N GLY A 83 18.85 14.89 -9.38
CA GLY A 83 19.14 15.95 -8.41
C GLY A 83 18.74 17.34 -8.89
N ILE A 84 19.03 17.67 -10.16
CA ILE A 84 18.63 18.96 -10.76
C ILE A 84 17.11 19.10 -10.80
N ILE A 85 16.38 18.05 -11.16
CA ILE A 85 14.92 18.08 -11.22
C ILE A 85 14.35 18.30 -9.81
N VAL A 86 14.77 17.47 -8.84
CA VAL A 86 14.29 17.54 -7.45
C VAL A 86 14.59 18.89 -6.80
N GLU A 87 15.77 19.47 -7.04
CA GLU A 87 16.15 20.80 -6.51
C GLU A 87 15.18 21.92 -6.95
N HIS A 88 14.50 21.75 -8.08
CA HIS A 88 13.56 22.75 -8.60
C HIS A 88 12.11 22.29 -8.50
N LEU A 89 11.82 21.27 -7.71
CA LEU A 89 10.46 20.94 -7.32
C LEU A 89 10.19 21.52 -5.94
N SER A 90 8.98 22.04 -5.72
CA SER A 90 8.58 22.40 -4.37
C SER A 90 8.46 21.15 -3.51
N ASP A 91 8.85 21.27 -2.25
CA ASP A 91 8.69 20.20 -1.27
C ASP A 91 7.25 19.68 -1.24
N SER A 92 6.24 20.55 -1.42
CA SER A 92 4.84 20.14 -1.54
C SER A 92 4.55 19.19 -2.70
N LEU A 93 5.14 19.42 -3.87
CA LEU A 93 4.95 18.53 -5.04
C LEU A 93 5.75 17.25 -4.92
N VAL A 94 6.98 17.32 -4.39
CA VAL A 94 7.79 16.12 -4.10
C VAL A 94 7.05 15.23 -3.11
N MET A 95 6.50 15.84 -2.04
CA MET A 95 5.74 15.11 -1.04
C MET A 95 4.42 14.56 -1.59
N ALA A 96 3.69 15.32 -2.42
CA ALA A 96 2.50 14.80 -3.11
C ALA A 96 2.82 13.56 -3.96
N LEU A 97 3.93 13.59 -4.71
CA LEU A 97 4.38 12.47 -5.53
C LEU A 97 4.82 11.26 -4.69
N VAL A 98 5.45 11.49 -3.53
CA VAL A 98 5.83 10.45 -2.56
C VAL A 98 4.59 9.81 -1.92
N ILE A 99 3.57 10.61 -1.58
CA ILE A 99 2.29 10.12 -1.05
C ILE A 99 1.59 9.24 -2.08
N GLU A 100 1.53 9.67 -3.35
CA GLU A 100 0.85 8.95 -4.41
C GLU A 100 1.53 7.62 -4.77
N ASN A 101 2.86 7.53 -4.72
CA ASN A 101 3.60 6.38 -5.22
C ASN A 101 4.15 5.42 -4.15
N HIS A 102 4.46 5.88 -2.93
CA HIS A 102 5.19 5.07 -1.94
C HIS A 102 4.54 4.96 -0.57
N MET A 103 3.53 5.80 -0.29
CA MET A 103 2.88 5.79 1.03
C MET A 103 1.41 5.40 0.97
N LYS A 104 0.86 4.96 -0.17
CA LYS A 104 -0.50 4.44 -0.21
C LYS A 104 -0.58 3.10 0.52
N TRP A 105 -1.47 3.01 1.50
CA TRP A 105 -1.90 1.73 2.06
C TRP A 105 -3.00 1.17 1.15
N ASP A 106 -2.80 -0.05 0.67
CA ASP A 106 -3.71 -0.73 -0.27
C ASP A 106 -4.87 -1.44 0.44
N GLY A 107 -4.82 -1.56 1.77
CA GLY A 107 -5.83 -2.28 2.55
C GLY A 107 -5.72 -3.81 2.45
N ILE A 108 -4.63 -4.35 1.88
CA ILE A 108 -4.45 -5.78 1.60
C ILE A 108 -3.39 -6.41 2.55
N VAL A 109 -3.43 -7.74 2.66
CA VAL A 109 -2.79 -8.70 3.61
C VAL A 109 -1.24 -8.63 3.73
N GLY A 110 -0.56 -7.63 3.17
CA GLY A 110 0.90 -7.50 3.24
C GLY A 110 1.43 -6.65 4.40
N GLU A 111 0.71 -5.59 4.77
CA GLU A 111 1.13 -4.65 5.81
C GLU A 111 -0.03 -4.34 6.75
N SER A 112 0.16 -4.57 8.05
CA SER A 112 -0.86 -4.23 9.03
C SER A 112 -1.04 -2.71 9.06
N LEU A 113 -2.29 -2.24 9.22
CA LEU A 113 -2.59 -0.82 9.34
C LEU A 113 -1.73 -0.13 10.42
N THR A 114 -1.43 -0.84 11.50
CA THR A 114 -0.55 -0.38 12.58
C THR A 114 0.89 -0.19 12.12
N ASP A 115 1.43 -1.11 11.33
CA ASP A 115 2.78 -0.99 10.76
C ASP A 115 2.86 0.19 9.80
N HIS A 116 1.83 0.37 8.97
CA HIS A 116 1.71 1.51 8.06
C HIS A 116 1.68 2.85 8.80
N ILE A 117 0.84 2.97 9.84
CA ILE A 117 0.79 4.16 10.71
C ILE A 117 2.15 4.41 11.37
N THR A 118 2.81 3.34 11.84
CA THR A 118 4.12 3.44 12.49
C THR A 118 5.21 3.88 11.51
N ARG A 119 5.17 3.40 10.26
CA ARG A 119 6.06 3.84 9.18
C ARG A 119 5.88 5.33 8.90
N ILE A 120 4.65 5.80 8.75
CA ILE A 120 4.36 7.22 8.52
C ILE A 120 4.84 8.07 9.69
N ARG A 121 4.63 7.63 10.94
CA ARG A 121 5.12 8.34 12.12
C ARG A 121 6.65 8.41 12.17
N SER A 122 7.32 7.30 11.87
CA SER A 122 8.78 7.22 11.82
C SER A 122 9.33 8.15 10.75
N LEU A 123 8.76 8.13 9.55
CA LEU A 123 9.16 9.03 8.47
C LEU A 123 8.89 10.50 8.85
N GLY A 124 7.74 10.82 9.42
CA GLY A 124 7.45 12.17 9.91
C GLY A 124 8.48 12.65 10.95
N SER A 125 8.97 11.74 11.80
CA SER A 125 10.01 12.03 12.78
C SER A 125 11.39 12.24 12.14
N GLN A 126 11.74 11.43 11.13
CA GLN A 126 12.96 11.59 10.34
C GLN A 126 12.95 12.90 9.53
N LEU A 127 11.82 13.22 8.90
CA LEU A 127 11.68 14.47 8.17
C LEU A 127 11.76 15.67 9.12
N ARG A 128 11.17 15.59 10.32
CA ARG A 128 11.29 16.66 11.33
C ARG A 128 12.71 16.84 11.86
N SER A 129 13.52 15.77 11.91
CA SER A 129 14.93 15.89 12.29
C SER A 129 15.79 16.48 11.18
N MET A 130 15.40 16.28 9.92
CA MET A 130 16.07 16.83 8.74
C MET A 130 15.61 18.24 8.36
N THR A 131 14.36 18.60 8.67
CA THR A 131 13.73 19.86 8.27
C THR A 131 12.87 20.44 9.41
N LYS A 132 12.95 21.75 9.63
CA LYS A 132 12.20 22.46 10.68
C LYS A 132 10.70 22.63 10.38
N SER A 133 10.22 22.29 9.18
CA SER A 133 8.89 22.63 8.71
C SER A 133 7.86 21.49 8.82
N VAL A 134 8.26 20.28 9.22
CA VAL A 134 7.32 19.17 9.42
C VAL A 134 6.63 19.30 10.77
N ASP A 135 5.44 19.90 10.76
CA ASP A 135 4.57 19.98 11.93
C ASP A 135 3.69 18.72 12.08
N ASP A 136 3.04 18.61 13.24
CA ASP A 136 2.21 17.44 13.55
C ASP A 136 0.92 17.37 12.70
N GLU A 137 0.43 18.53 12.29
CA GLU A 137 -0.70 18.69 11.39
C GLU A 137 -0.40 18.14 10.00
N PHE A 138 0.78 18.47 9.46
CA PHE A 138 1.24 17.93 8.20
C PHE A 138 1.36 16.40 8.22
N ALA A 139 1.88 15.82 9.30
CA ALA A 139 1.95 14.36 9.45
C ALA A 139 0.55 13.72 9.48
N ALA A 140 -0.43 14.40 10.08
CA ALA A 140 -1.81 13.93 10.11
C ALA A 140 -2.46 13.94 8.71
N PHE A 141 -2.20 14.99 7.92
CA PHE A 141 -2.63 15.05 6.52
C PHE A 141 -1.97 13.96 5.67
N LEU A 142 -0.66 13.74 5.83
CA LEU A 142 0.06 12.64 5.19
C LEU A 142 -0.63 11.29 5.45
N LEU A 143 -0.94 11.01 6.71
CA LEU A 143 -1.63 9.78 7.11
C LEU A 143 -3.03 9.70 6.47
N LEU A 144 -3.81 10.78 6.46
CA LEU A 144 -5.13 10.80 5.84
C LEU A 144 -5.07 10.51 4.34
N HIS A 145 -4.14 11.12 3.61
CA HIS A 145 -3.99 10.95 2.16
C HIS A 145 -3.36 9.60 1.77
N SER A 146 -2.71 8.92 2.73
CA SER A 146 -2.16 7.57 2.55
C SER A 146 -3.22 6.47 2.44
N LEU A 147 -4.43 6.70 2.97
CA LEU A 147 -5.49 5.69 3.00
C LEU A 147 -6.10 5.42 1.60
N PRO A 148 -6.73 4.25 1.38
CA PRO A 148 -7.48 3.96 0.17
C PRO A 148 -8.51 5.04 -0.16
N SER A 149 -8.79 5.23 -1.46
CA SER A 149 -9.89 6.07 -1.94
C SER A 149 -11.26 5.41 -1.83
N GLU A 150 -11.31 4.11 -1.53
CA GLU A 150 -12.54 3.34 -1.40
C GLU A 150 -13.22 3.55 -0.04
N GLU A 151 -14.52 3.25 0.02
CA GLU A 151 -15.21 3.17 1.30
C GLU A 151 -14.60 2.07 2.18
N PRO A 152 -14.52 2.28 3.51
CA PRO A 152 -15.06 3.43 4.26
C PRO A 152 -14.05 4.56 4.49
N TRP A 153 -12.86 4.46 3.89
CA TRP A 153 -11.74 5.36 4.16
C TRP A 153 -11.91 6.74 3.54
N SER A 154 -12.57 6.84 2.38
CA SER A 154 -12.94 8.13 1.77
C SER A 154 -13.94 8.91 2.63
N THR A 155 -14.99 8.25 3.12
CA THR A 155 -15.99 8.84 4.02
C THR A 155 -15.39 9.20 5.38
N LEU A 156 -14.48 8.38 5.91
CA LEU A 156 -13.72 8.71 7.11
C LEU A 156 -12.86 9.97 6.89
N ARG A 157 -12.12 10.03 5.78
CA ARG A 157 -11.25 11.16 5.45
C ARG A 157 -12.04 12.46 5.41
N THR A 158 -13.16 12.50 4.69
CA THR A 158 -14.01 13.70 4.61
C THR A 158 -14.63 14.06 5.96
N SER A 159 -15.06 13.06 6.73
CA SER A 159 -15.59 13.25 8.09
C SER A 159 -14.56 13.87 9.04
N ILE A 160 -13.32 13.35 9.05
CA ILE A 160 -12.23 13.90 9.87
C ILE A 160 -11.96 15.35 9.47
N LEU A 161 -11.78 15.63 8.17
CA LEU A 161 -11.49 16.97 7.67
C LEU A 161 -12.60 17.99 8.00
N ASN A 162 -13.87 17.59 7.92
CA ASN A 162 -15.00 18.47 8.20
C ASN A 162 -15.26 18.68 9.71
N SER A 163 -14.73 17.81 10.57
CA SER A 163 -14.94 17.86 12.02
C SER A 163 -13.92 18.74 12.76
N ILE A 164 -12.94 19.31 12.05
CA ILE A 164 -11.88 20.14 12.64
C ILE A 164 -12.46 21.52 13.01
N PRO A 165 -12.41 21.93 14.29
CA PRO A 165 -12.84 23.27 14.70
C PRO A 165 -12.00 24.37 14.01
N ALA A 166 -12.61 25.51 13.68
CA ALA A 166 -11.96 26.60 12.95
C ALA A 166 -10.67 27.17 13.60
N ASN A 167 -10.43 26.90 14.88
CA ASN A 167 -9.26 27.38 15.63
C ASN A 167 -8.34 26.24 16.11
N SER A 168 -8.56 25.01 15.64
CA SER A 168 -7.79 23.84 16.06
C SER A 168 -7.12 23.20 14.85
N LYS A 169 -5.91 22.70 15.05
CA LYS A 169 -5.18 21.93 14.05
C LYS A 169 -5.46 20.44 14.25
N LEU A 170 -5.55 19.69 13.16
CA LEU A 170 -5.55 18.23 13.25
C LEU A 170 -4.19 17.77 13.79
N THR A 171 -4.18 16.84 14.73
CA THR A 171 -2.93 16.23 15.24
C THR A 171 -2.80 14.83 14.70
N PHE A 172 -1.57 14.33 14.61
CA PHE A 172 -1.30 12.97 14.12
C PHE A 172 -2.02 11.93 14.99
N THR A 173 -2.01 12.13 16.31
CA THR A 173 -2.66 11.26 17.28
C THR A 173 -4.19 11.24 17.14
N ASP A 174 -4.83 12.39 16.85
CA ASP A 174 -6.28 12.44 16.60
C ASP A 174 -6.65 11.69 15.31
N ALA A 175 -5.90 11.92 14.23
CA ALA A 175 -6.11 11.21 12.96
C ALA A 175 -5.93 9.69 13.13
N GLU A 176 -4.84 9.26 13.77
CA GLU A 176 -4.59 7.85 14.09
C GLU A 176 -5.73 7.21 14.89
N THR A 177 -6.16 7.86 15.98
CA THR A 177 -7.18 7.31 16.88
C THR A 177 -8.48 7.04 16.12
N ARG A 178 -8.89 7.98 15.27
CA ARG A 178 -10.11 7.85 14.45
C ARG A 178 -9.96 6.78 13.36
N ILE A 179 -8.79 6.67 12.75
CA ILE A 179 -8.47 5.61 11.77
C ILE A 179 -8.53 4.23 12.42
N MET A 180 -7.96 4.06 13.61
CA MET A 180 -7.98 2.80 14.36
C MET A 180 -9.39 2.43 14.83
N LEU A 181 -10.19 3.42 15.25
CA LEU A 181 -11.60 3.21 15.59
C LEU A 181 -12.41 2.74 14.38
N GLN A 182 -12.17 3.33 13.19
CA GLN A 182 -12.82 2.90 11.95
C GLN A 182 -12.39 1.48 11.56
N ALA A 183 -11.09 1.16 11.62
CA ALA A 183 -10.55 -0.17 11.32
C ALA A 183 -11.14 -1.26 12.22
N SER A 184 -11.32 -0.93 13.50
CA SER A 184 -11.96 -1.82 14.48
C SER A 184 -13.44 -2.01 14.13
N SER A 185 -14.11 -0.92 13.76
CA SER A 185 -15.53 -0.94 13.36
C SER A 185 -15.76 -1.77 12.09
N THR A 186 -14.89 -1.67 11.09
CA THR A 186 -14.99 -2.44 9.83
C THR A 186 -14.68 -3.91 10.00
N SER A 187 -13.76 -4.26 10.91
CA SER A 187 -13.55 -5.65 11.32
C SER A 187 -14.76 -6.24 12.06
N SER A 188 -15.60 -5.38 12.66
CA SER A 188 -16.76 -5.75 13.46
C SER A 188 -18.12 -5.56 12.75
N SER A 189 -18.16 -4.91 11.58
CA SER A 189 -19.39 -4.58 10.87
C SER A 189 -19.85 -5.73 9.97
N SER A 190 -20.43 -6.76 10.59
CA SER A 190 -21.65 -7.38 10.10
C SER A 190 -22.83 -6.68 10.81
N PRO A 191 -23.95 -6.35 10.14
CA PRO A 191 -24.94 -5.43 10.68
C PRO A 191 -25.74 -6.05 11.84
N ALA A 192 -26.07 -5.25 12.85
CA ALA A 192 -26.98 -5.57 13.96
C ALA A 192 -28.23 -4.63 13.92
N PRO A 193 -29.36 -4.88 14.62
CA PRO A 193 -29.61 -5.93 15.62
C PRO A 193 -30.97 -6.68 15.49
N ALA A 194 -30.99 -7.97 15.77
CA ALA A 194 -32.17 -8.64 16.35
C ALA A 194 -31.70 -9.80 17.24
N SER A 195 -31.83 -9.59 18.55
CA SER A 195 -31.99 -10.58 19.62
C SER A 195 -31.58 -12.03 19.30
N LYS A 196 -30.33 -12.41 19.61
CA LYS A 196 -29.95 -13.67 20.27
C LYS A 196 -28.43 -13.81 20.36
N ALA A 197 -27.93 -14.06 21.57
CA ALA A 197 -26.52 -14.32 21.87
C ALA A 197 -25.93 -15.41 20.94
N ARG A 198 -24.79 -15.13 20.28
CA ARG A 198 -24.01 -16.19 19.61
C ARG A 198 -22.51 -15.86 19.45
N LYS A 199 -21.76 -16.36 20.43
CA LYS A 199 -20.42 -17.00 20.43
C LYS A 199 -19.40 -16.64 19.34
N LEU A 200 -18.28 -16.11 19.83
CA LEU A 200 -16.92 -16.18 19.29
C LEU A 200 -16.67 -17.52 18.57
N ARG A 201 -16.41 -17.52 17.25
CA ARG A 201 -15.90 -18.70 16.55
C ARG A 201 -14.40 -18.82 16.83
N VAL A 202 -14.08 -19.38 17.99
CA VAL A 202 -12.78 -20.01 18.23
C VAL A 202 -12.65 -21.12 17.19
N THR A 203 -11.56 -21.12 16.42
CA THR A 203 -11.14 -22.24 15.58
C THR A 203 -11.13 -23.50 16.44
N LYS A 204 -12.09 -24.39 16.23
CA LYS A 204 -12.21 -25.61 17.02
C LYS A 204 -11.17 -26.59 16.52
N HIS A 205 -10.15 -26.87 17.33
CA HIS A 205 -9.17 -27.91 17.01
C HIS A 205 -9.74 -29.29 17.38
N CYS A 206 -9.57 -30.28 16.52
CA CYS A 206 -9.92 -31.67 16.77
C CYS A 206 -8.65 -32.50 16.72
N GLU A 207 -8.31 -33.23 17.77
CA GLU A 207 -7.09 -34.04 17.84
C GLU A 207 -7.00 -35.11 16.72
N VAL A 208 -8.14 -35.52 16.16
CA VAL A 208 -8.21 -36.50 15.06
C VAL A 208 -8.01 -35.85 13.69
N HIS A 209 -8.39 -34.58 13.53
CA HIS A 209 -8.49 -33.91 12.22
C HIS A 209 -7.69 -32.60 12.12
N GLY A 210 -7.00 -32.18 13.19
CA GLY A 210 -6.33 -30.89 13.29
C GLY A 210 -7.31 -29.73 13.30
N ASP A 211 -7.04 -28.70 12.49
CA ASP A 211 -7.90 -27.51 12.38
C ASP A 211 -9.11 -27.78 11.48
N CYS A 212 -10.24 -28.11 12.10
CA CYS A 212 -11.48 -28.38 11.39
C CYS A 212 -12.67 -27.66 12.04
N GLY A 213 -13.84 -27.69 11.41
CA GLY A 213 -15.01 -26.91 11.88
C GLY A 213 -15.63 -27.35 13.22
N HIS A 214 -15.07 -28.34 13.93
CA HIS A 214 -15.67 -28.96 15.12
C HIS A 214 -14.60 -29.34 16.18
N SER A 215 -15.00 -29.48 17.45
CA SER A 215 -14.07 -29.83 18.53
C SER A 215 -13.92 -31.35 18.64
N THR A 216 -12.88 -31.82 19.32
CA THR A 216 -12.68 -33.27 19.60
C THR A 216 -13.92 -33.90 20.25
N GLU A 217 -14.61 -33.17 21.12
CA GLU A 217 -15.83 -33.65 21.79
C GLU A 217 -17.01 -33.83 20.80
N ASP A 218 -17.20 -32.87 19.89
CA ASP A 218 -18.20 -32.98 18.81
C ASP A 218 -17.89 -34.18 17.89
N CYS A 219 -16.59 -34.46 17.64
CA CYS A 219 -16.15 -35.61 16.85
C CYS A 219 -16.48 -36.95 17.52
N ASN A 220 -16.26 -37.05 18.83
CA ASN A 220 -16.57 -38.25 19.60
C ASN A 220 -18.07 -38.52 19.65
N ALA A 221 -18.89 -37.48 19.83
CA ALA A 221 -20.34 -37.60 19.78
C ALA A 221 -20.84 -38.09 18.40
N LEU A 222 -20.26 -37.56 17.31
CA LEU A 222 -20.58 -38.00 15.95
C LEU A 222 -20.15 -39.44 15.68
N LYS A 223 -19.00 -39.87 16.23
CA LYS A 223 -18.52 -41.25 16.13
C LYS A 223 -19.46 -42.20 16.89
N ALA A 224 -19.86 -41.84 18.11
CA ALA A 224 -20.81 -42.62 18.91
C ALA A 224 -22.19 -42.72 18.26
N ALA A 225 -22.68 -41.63 17.65
CA ALA A 225 -23.94 -41.63 16.91
C ALA A 225 -23.88 -42.50 15.65
N LYS A 226 -22.74 -42.53 14.94
CA LYS A 226 -22.55 -43.43 13.79
C LYS A 226 -22.50 -44.90 14.22
N SER A 227 -21.82 -45.23 15.32
CA SER A 227 -21.80 -46.61 15.83
C SER A 227 -23.16 -47.09 16.34
N ALA A 228 -23.96 -46.19 16.94
CA ALA A 228 -25.33 -46.49 17.33
C ALA A 228 -26.25 -46.74 16.11
N ARG A 229 -26.06 -46.00 15.02
CA ARG A 229 -26.82 -46.20 13.77
C ARG A 229 -26.46 -47.50 13.05
N SER A 230 -25.20 -47.94 13.11
CA SER A 230 -24.81 -49.26 12.58
C SER A 230 -25.36 -50.41 13.44
N ALA A 231 -25.44 -50.25 14.77
CA ALA A 231 -26.06 -51.25 15.66
C ALA A 231 -27.58 -51.37 15.43
N GLY A 232 -28.28 -50.25 15.18
CA GLY A 232 -29.73 -50.26 14.89
C GLY A 232 -30.10 -50.89 13.54
N LYS A 233 -29.21 -50.88 12.54
CA LYS A 233 -29.42 -51.59 11.26
C LYS A 233 -29.22 -53.10 11.38
N ALA A 234 -28.36 -53.57 12.28
CA ALA A 234 -28.16 -55.01 12.51
C ALA A 234 -29.35 -55.66 13.26
N ALA A 235 -30.08 -54.91 14.07
CA ALA A 235 -31.25 -55.43 14.81
C ALA A 235 -32.52 -55.59 13.95
N LYS A 236 -32.65 -54.86 12.83
CA LYS A 236 -33.85 -54.92 11.96
C LYS A 236 -33.84 -56.03 10.91
N ALA A 237 -32.74 -56.76 10.75
CA ALA A 237 -32.62 -57.84 9.76
C ALA A 237 -33.10 -59.22 10.27
N LYS A 238 -33.62 -59.34 11.50
CA LYS A 238 -33.96 -60.64 12.13
C LYS A 238 -35.44 -60.86 12.47
N VAL A 239 -36.37 -60.00 12.04
CA VAL A 239 -37.83 -60.13 12.38
C VAL A 239 -38.74 -60.01 11.15
N LYS A 240 -38.47 -60.77 10.07
CA LYS A 240 -39.49 -61.02 9.03
C LYS A 240 -39.25 -62.32 8.25
N VAL A 241 -39.48 -63.47 8.89
CA VAL A 241 -39.78 -64.74 8.21
C VAL A 241 -40.76 -65.53 9.09
N GLY A 242 -41.89 -65.95 8.49
CA GLY A 242 -42.96 -66.78 9.06
C GLY A 242 -44.05 -65.92 9.70
N SER A 243 -45.35 -66.05 9.42
CA SER A 243 -46.19 -67.08 8.78
C SER A 243 -47.54 -66.34 8.52
N SER A 244 -48.16 -66.40 7.33
CA SER A 244 -49.20 -67.38 6.94
C SER A 244 -50.35 -67.43 7.97
N ASP A 245 -51.64 -67.30 7.66
CA ASP A 245 -52.44 -67.49 6.45
C ASP A 245 -53.85 -66.88 6.68
N SER A 246 -54.64 -66.81 5.60
CA SER A 246 -56.09 -67.12 5.55
C SER A 246 -57.08 -66.20 6.31
N ASP A 247 -58.32 -66.00 5.90
CA ASP A 247 -59.12 -66.41 4.75
C ASP A 247 -60.43 -65.59 4.82
N SER A 248 -61.10 -65.46 3.66
CA SER A 248 -62.57 -65.42 3.51
C SER A 248 -63.37 -64.26 4.15
N ASP A 249 -64.52 -63.82 3.64
CA ASP A 249 -65.31 -63.95 2.41
C ASP A 249 -66.59 -63.10 2.67
N SER A 250 -67.22 -62.55 1.61
CA SER A 250 -68.66 -62.18 1.51
C SER A 250 -69.20 -61.04 2.43
N ASP A 251 -70.14 -60.16 2.08
CA ASP A 251 -71.06 -59.91 0.96
C ASP A 251 -71.56 -58.44 1.09
N ILE A 252 -71.76 -57.71 -0.02
CA ILE A 252 -73.05 -57.11 -0.44
C ILE A 252 -73.00 -56.60 -1.88
#